data_AF-A0A3D4GVI2-F1
#
_entry.id   AF-A0A3D4GVI2-F1
#
_cell.length_a   1.000
_cell.length_b   1.000
_cell.length_c   1.000
_cell.angle_alpha   90.00
_cell.angle_beta   90.00
_cell.angle_gamma   90.00
#
_symmetry.space_group_name_H-M   'P 1'
#
loop_
_entity.id
_entity.type
_entity.pdbx_description
1 polymer ?
#
loop_
_entity_poly.entity_id
_entity_poly.type
_entity_poly.pdbx_seq_one_letter_code
_entity_poly.pdbx_strand_id
1 'polypeptide(L)'
;RRLGVEQNDGQACSDSNVAVEIALVDGRKDLIVALDADNPNHLVHTLVVQQDWEARFEAQLCWVRKGANNAVEKIVLCKGKSVQVGGHALILENETDFLEVRYEDEDPVIVAGAGEIV
;
A
#
# COMPACT_ATOMS: atom_id res chain seq x y z
N ARG A 1 13.47 -7.30 4.33
CA ARG A 1 14.25 -6.21 4.95
C ARG A 1 13.29 -5.12 5.44
N ARG A 2 13.63 -4.40 6.52
CA ARG A 2 12.87 -3.22 6.95
C ARG A 2 13.22 -2.03 6.06
N LEU A 3 12.22 -1.20 5.74
CA LEU A 3 12.38 0.03 4.96
C LEU A 3 11.93 1.24 5.79
N GLY A 4 12.40 2.43 5.40
CA GLY A 4 11.86 3.68 5.90
C GLY A 4 10.48 3.98 5.31
N VAL A 5 9.67 4.69 6.07
CA VAL A 5 8.40 5.30 5.64
C VAL A 5 8.51 6.79 5.89
N GLU A 6 8.05 7.59 4.94
CA GLU A 6 8.05 9.04 5.01
C GLU A 6 6.62 9.57 4.96
N GLN A 7 6.40 10.73 5.56
CA GLN A 7 5.23 11.55 5.29
C GLN A 7 5.36 12.19 3.89
N ASN A 8 4.26 12.71 3.35
CA ASN A 8 4.26 13.32 2.03
C ASN A 8 5.21 14.53 1.88
N ASP A 9 5.60 15.18 2.98
CA ASP A 9 6.58 16.26 3.00
C ASP A 9 8.04 15.78 3.08
N GLY A 10 8.27 14.46 3.07
CA GLY A 10 9.59 13.83 3.16
C GLY A 10 10.09 13.64 4.59
N GLN A 11 9.32 14.01 5.62
CA GLN A 11 9.72 13.74 6.99
C GLN A 11 9.60 12.24 7.30
N ALA A 12 10.65 11.66 7.86
CA ALA A 12 10.62 10.26 8.30
C ALA A 12 9.51 10.03 9.35
N CYS A 13 8.73 8.98 9.15
CA CYS A 13 7.78 8.49 10.15
C CYS A 13 8.53 7.88 11.35
N SER A 14 7.88 7.85 12.51
CA SER A 14 8.43 7.18 13.71
C SER A 14 8.55 5.67 13.50
N ASP A 15 9.39 5.02 14.33
CA ASP A 15 9.63 3.58 14.27
C ASP A 15 8.38 2.69 14.52
N SER A 16 7.31 3.27 15.07
CA SER A 16 6.01 2.59 15.20
C SER A 16 5.31 2.38 13.85
N ASN A 17 5.71 3.11 12.81
CA ASN A 17 5.25 2.90 11.43
C ASN A 17 6.26 2.00 10.72
N VAL A 18 5.80 0.87 10.20
CA VAL A 18 6.69 -0.20 9.75
C VAL A 18 6.43 -0.52 8.29
N ALA A 19 7.48 -0.47 7.47
CA ALA A 19 7.50 -1.05 6.14
C ALA A 19 8.47 -2.23 6.08
N VAL A 20 8.03 -3.34 5.50
CA VAL A 20 8.85 -4.54 5.27
C VAL A 20 8.74 -4.95 3.82
N GLU A 21 9.88 -5.16 3.20
CA GLU A 21 9.99 -5.87 1.93
C GLU A 21 10.31 -7.34 2.18
N ILE A 22 9.56 -8.23 1.55
CA ILE A 22 9.76 -9.68 1.59
C ILE A 22 10.06 -10.13 0.16
N ALA A 23 11.25 -10.67 -0.07
CA ALA A 23 11.58 -11.34 -1.33
C ALA A 23 11.11 -12.80 -1.25
N LEU A 24 10.34 -13.23 -2.25
CA LEU A 24 9.87 -14.60 -2.38
C LEU A 24 10.83 -15.41 -3.26
N VAL A 25 10.88 -16.72 -3.04
CA VAL A 25 11.81 -17.63 -3.74
C VAL A 25 11.58 -17.71 -5.25
N ASP A 26 10.39 -17.33 -5.73
CA ASP A 26 10.01 -17.30 -7.13
C ASP A 26 10.30 -15.95 -7.82
N GLY A 27 11.02 -15.05 -7.14
CA GLY A 27 11.40 -13.74 -7.66
C GLY A 27 10.36 -12.64 -7.41
N ARG A 28 9.16 -12.99 -6.90
CA ARG A 28 8.17 -11.99 -6.48
C ARG A 28 8.64 -11.25 -5.24
N LYS A 29 8.03 -10.09 -4.99
CA LYS A 29 8.28 -9.28 -3.80
C LYS A 29 6.98 -8.78 -3.21
N ASP A 30 6.92 -8.74 -1.89
CA ASP A 30 5.85 -8.09 -1.14
C ASP A 30 6.40 -6.85 -0.44
N LEU A 31 5.67 -5.74 -0.53
CA LEU A 31 5.77 -4.62 0.39
C LEU A 31 4.57 -4.68 1.33
N ILE A 32 4.82 -4.71 2.63
CA ILE A 32 3.78 -4.56 3.66
C ILE A 32 4.11 -3.31 4.47
N VAL A 33 3.19 -2.36 4.52
CA VAL A 33 3.28 -1.18 5.38
C VAL A 33 2.13 -1.17 6.37
N ALA A 34 2.45 -0.95 7.64
CA ALA A 34 1.50 -0.77 8.72
C ALA A 34 1.81 0.53 9.46
N LEU A 35 0.81 1.39 9.60
CA LEU A 35 0.89 2.64 10.36
C LEU A 35 0.36 2.42 11.77
N ASP A 36 0.93 3.15 12.71
CA ASP A 36 0.50 3.12 14.10
C ASP A 36 -0.90 3.75 14.24
N ALA A 37 -1.89 2.92 14.53
CA ALA A 37 -3.29 3.33 14.67
C ALA A 37 -3.54 4.22 15.90
N ASP A 38 -2.69 4.10 16.92
CA ASP A 38 -2.76 4.89 18.15
C ASP A 38 -1.88 6.15 18.09
N ASN A 39 -1.31 6.45 16.91
CA ASN A 39 -0.45 7.61 16.75
C ASN A 39 -1.26 8.91 16.97
N PRO A 40 -0.85 9.78 17.91
CA PRO A 40 -1.55 11.03 18.20
C PRO A 40 -1.62 11.99 17.01
N ASN A 41 -0.79 11.80 15.98
CA ASN A 41 -0.79 12.60 14.75
C ASN A 41 -1.76 12.06 13.68
N HIS A 42 -2.47 10.96 13.94
CA HIS A 42 -3.45 10.36 13.03
C HIS A 42 -2.92 10.13 11.60
N LEU A 43 -1.68 9.62 11.47
CA LEU A 43 -1.05 9.33 10.17
C LEU A 43 -1.88 8.39 9.28
N VAL A 44 -2.82 7.67 9.86
CA VAL A 44 -3.80 6.83 9.19
C VAL A 44 -4.59 7.57 8.10
N HIS A 45 -4.84 8.87 8.30
CA HIS A 45 -5.57 9.73 7.37
C HIS A 45 -4.64 10.66 6.57
N THR A 46 -3.33 10.44 6.62
CA THR A 46 -2.36 11.22 5.87
C THR A 46 -1.66 10.37 4.85
N LEU A 47 -1.30 10.99 3.72
CA LEU A 47 -0.54 10.32 2.68
C LEU A 47 0.88 10.05 3.18
N VAL A 48 1.26 8.78 3.15
CA VAL A 48 2.63 8.32 3.44
C VAL A 48 3.28 7.74 2.20
N VAL A 49 4.61 7.69 2.21
CA VAL A 49 5.45 7.35 1.08
C VAL A 49 6.46 6.27 1.47
N GLN A 50 6.62 5.27 0.60
CA GLN A 50 7.70 4.31 0.65
C GLN A 50 8.56 4.47 -0.62
N GLN A 51 9.72 5.11 -0.47
CA GLN A 51 10.54 5.58 -1.59
C GLN A 51 11.07 4.45 -2.49
N ASP A 52 11.62 3.37 -1.92
CA ASP A 52 12.15 2.22 -2.69
C ASP A 52 11.13 1.60 -3.66
N TRP A 53 9.85 1.69 -3.33
CA TRP A 53 8.75 1.15 -4.13
C TRP A 53 8.01 2.20 -4.94
N GLU A 54 8.36 3.48 -4.78
CA GLU A 54 7.63 4.64 -5.30
C GLU A 54 6.14 4.57 -4.94
N ALA A 55 5.84 4.02 -3.75
CA ALA A 55 4.48 3.77 -3.30
C ALA A 55 3.99 4.92 -2.43
N ARG A 56 2.76 5.38 -2.70
CA ARG A 56 2.05 6.40 -1.91
C ARG A 56 0.72 5.83 -1.47
N PHE A 57 0.32 5.98 -0.22
CA PHE A 57 -0.94 5.43 0.27
C PHE A 57 -1.48 6.19 1.47
N GLU A 58 -2.80 6.12 1.62
CA GLU A 58 -3.57 6.64 2.75
C GLU A 58 -4.37 5.45 3.31
N ALA A 59 -3.79 4.75 4.29
CA ALA A 59 -4.36 3.55 4.91
C ALA A 59 -3.65 3.19 6.21
N GLN A 60 -4.32 2.45 7.12
CA GLN A 60 -3.62 1.81 8.26
C GLN A 60 -2.68 0.70 7.81
N LEU A 61 -3.11 -0.08 6.82
CA LEU A 61 -2.30 -1.15 6.26
C LEU A 61 -2.40 -1.12 4.73
N CYS A 62 -1.24 -1.23 4.09
CA CYS A 62 -1.13 -1.40 2.65
C CYS A 62 -0.20 -2.59 2.37
N TRP A 63 -0.67 -3.53 1.54
CA TRP A 63 0.16 -4.62 1.04
C TRP A 63 0.14 -4.62 -0.48
N VAL A 64 1.32 -4.46 -1.08
CA VAL A 64 1.55 -4.53 -2.52
C VAL A 64 2.37 -5.78 -2.83
N ARG A 65 1.94 -6.56 -3.82
CA ARG A 65 2.75 -7.62 -4.42
C ARG A 65 3.20 -7.22 -5.81
N LYS A 66 4.50 -7.37 -6.07
CA LYS A 66 5.09 -7.33 -7.41
C LYS A 66 5.45 -8.74 -7.87
N GLY A 67 5.16 -9.01 -9.14
CA GLY A 67 5.57 -10.21 -9.86
C GLY A 67 7.09 -10.30 -10.04
N ALA A 68 7.56 -11.43 -10.57
CA ALA A 68 8.98 -11.61 -10.91
C ALA A 68 9.47 -10.60 -11.98
N ASN A 69 8.55 -10.03 -12.76
CA ASN A 69 8.78 -8.96 -13.73
C ASN A 69 8.70 -7.54 -13.13
N ASN A 70 8.56 -7.40 -11.80
CA ASN A 70 8.28 -6.16 -11.07
C ASN A 70 6.93 -5.48 -11.36
N ALA A 71 6.04 -6.08 -12.18
CA ALA A 71 4.68 -5.57 -12.36
C ALA A 71 3.85 -5.80 -11.09
N VAL A 72 2.89 -4.92 -10.79
CA VAL A 72 2.00 -5.09 -9.64
C VAL A 72 1.01 -6.21 -9.95
N GLU A 73 0.93 -7.22 -9.08
CA GLU A 73 -0.01 -8.35 -9.20
C GLU A 73 -1.17 -8.24 -8.21
N LYS A 74 -0.94 -7.59 -7.07
CA LYS A 74 -1.94 -7.45 -5.99
C LYS A 74 -1.73 -6.17 -5.20
N ILE A 75 -2.84 -5.58 -4.77
CA ILE A 75 -2.90 -4.52 -3.78
C ILE A 75 -3.96 -4.88 -2.74
N VAL A 76 -3.64 -4.69 -1.46
CA VAL A 76 -4.57 -4.81 -0.33
C VAL A 76 -4.51 -3.51 0.48
N LEU A 77 -5.68 -2.98 0.83
CA LEU A 77 -5.84 -1.83 1.72
C LEU A 77 -6.74 -2.21 2.90
N CYS A 78 -6.36 -1.80 4.11
CA CYS A 78 -7.23 -1.84 5.28
C CYS A 78 -7.35 -0.45 5.88
N LYS A 79 -8.57 -0.04 6.23
CA LYS A 79 -8.87 1.28 6.81
C LYS A 79 -8.19 2.39 5.99
N GLY A 80 -8.50 2.41 4.70
CA GLY A 80 -7.77 3.21 3.72
C GLY A 80 -8.63 3.76 2.62
N LYS A 81 -8.07 4.74 1.90
CA LYS A 81 -8.77 5.51 0.87
C LYS A 81 -8.04 5.53 -0.47
N SER A 82 -6.71 5.49 -0.46
CA SER A 82 -5.96 5.53 -1.72
C SER A 82 -4.63 4.81 -1.66
N VAL A 83 -4.18 4.37 -2.83
CA VAL A 83 -2.82 3.88 -3.07
C VAL A 83 -2.42 4.11 -4.51
N GLN A 84 -1.16 4.49 -4.70
CA GLN A 84 -0.51 4.62 -5.99
C GLN A 84 0.82 3.88 -5.94
N VAL A 85 1.05 2.97 -6.89
CA VAL A 85 2.29 2.20 -6.99
C VAL A 85 2.43 1.56 -8.37
N GLY A 86 3.63 1.61 -8.95
CA GLY A 86 3.94 0.87 -10.17
C GLY A 86 3.04 1.21 -11.38
N GLY A 87 2.62 2.47 -11.51
CA GLY A 87 1.71 2.92 -12.58
C GLY A 87 0.22 2.72 -12.29
N HIS A 88 -0.14 2.00 -11.23
CA HIS A 88 -1.52 1.80 -10.82
C HIS A 88 -1.92 2.80 -9.73
N ALA A 89 -3.18 3.24 -9.75
CA ALA A 89 -3.79 4.05 -8.72
C ALA A 89 -5.17 3.49 -8.37
N LEU A 90 -5.47 3.42 -7.08
CA LEU A 90 -6.81 3.16 -6.55
C LEU A 90 -7.18 4.36 -5.69
N ILE A 91 -8.32 4.99 -5.97
CA ILE A 91 -8.86 6.12 -5.21
C ILE A 91 -10.30 5.76 -4.89
N LEU A 92 -10.60 5.59 -3.60
CA LEU A 92 -11.92 5.24 -3.13
C LEU A 92 -12.68 6.52 -2.75
N GLU A 93 -13.96 6.57 -3.11
CA GLU A 93 -14.84 7.68 -2.69
C GLU A 93 -14.92 7.78 -1.16
N ASN A 94 -15.00 6.62 -0.50
CA ASN A 94 -15.08 6.48 0.95
C ASN A 94 -13.95 5.58 1.46
N GLU A 95 -13.59 5.73 2.74
CA GLU A 95 -12.67 4.80 3.41
C GLU A 95 -13.25 3.38 3.38
N THR A 96 -12.42 2.40 3.06
CA THR A 96 -12.78 0.98 3.13
C THR A 96 -12.23 0.32 4.39
N ASP A 97 -13.01 -0.57 5.00
CA ASP A 97 -12.51 -1.45 6.05
C ASP A 97 -11.44 -2.39 5.49
N PHE A 98 -11.69 -2.91 4.29
CA PHE A 98 -10.83 -3.86 3.60
C PHE A 98 -11.14 -3.85 2.10
N LEU A 99 -10.09 -3.83 1.28
CA LEU A 99 -10.15 -4.03 -0.17
C LEU A 99 -8.96 -4.87 -0.62
N GLU A 100 -9.22 -5.90 -1.43
CA GLU A 100 -8.20 -6.67 -2.14
C GLU A 100 -8.45 -6.59 -3.65
N VAL A 101 -7.44 -6.12 -4.38
CA VAL A 101 -7.41 -6.06 -5.84
C VAL A 101 -6.30 -6.94 -6.37
N ARG A 102 -6.58 -7.68 -7.43
CA ARG A 102 -5.60 -8.37 -8.27
C ARG A 102 -5.53 -7.73 -9.64
N TYR A 103 -4.37 -7.83 -10.28
CA TYR A 103 -4.20 -7.39 -11.65
C TYR A 103 -4.06 -8.63 -12.55
N GLU A 104 -5.01 -8.80 -13.46
CA GLU A 104 -5.02 -9.85 -14.48
C GLU A 104 -4.82 -9.15 -15.83
N ASP A 105 -3.69 -9.41 -16.50
CA ASP A 105 -3.35 -8.73 -17.77
C ASP A 105 -3.46 -7.18 -17.71
N GLU A 106 -3.03 -6.59 -16.59
CA GLU A 106 -3.13 -5.15 -16.24
C GLU A 106 -4.52 -4.66 -15.81
N ASP A 107 -5.57 -5.47 -16.01
CA ASP A 107 -6.92 -5.13 -15.57
C ASP A 107 -7.10 -5.40 -14.07
N PRO A 108 -7.55 -4.39 -13.30
CA PRO A 108 -7.81 -4.56 -11.87
C PRO A 108 -9.13 -5.33 -11.64
N VAL A 109 -9.05 -6.37 -10.83
CA VAL A 109 -10.19 -7.19 -10.39
C VAL A 109 -10.30 -7.11 -8.87
N ILE A 110 -11.45 -6.64 -8.37
CA ILE A 110 -11.76 -6.70 -6.94
C ILE A 110 -12.01 -8.17 -6.57
N VAL A 111 -11.17 -8.71 -5.70
CA VAL A 111 -11.28 -10.08 -5.20
C VAL A 111 -12.12 -10.13 -3.92
N ALA A 112 -12.00 -9.10 -3.08
CA ALA A 112 -12.75 -8.99 -1.83
C ALA A 112 -12.81 -7.54 -1.34
N GLY A 113 -13.83 -7.24 -0.53
CA GLY A 113 -14.04 -5.91 0.04
C GLY A 113 -15.04 -5.06 -0.73
N ALA A 114 -15.33 -3.88 -0.18
CA ALA A 114 -16.17 -2.87 -0.83
C ALA A 114 -15.27 -1.77 -1.40
N GLY A 115 -15.43 -1.51 -2.70
CA GLY A 115 -14.74 -0.48 -3.45
C GLY A 115 -15.26 -0.44 -4.88
N GLU A 116 -15.07 0.68 -5.55
CA GLU A 116 -15.26 0.81 -6.99
C GLU A 116 -13.92 1.21 -7.59
N ILE A 117 -13.55 0.58 -8.71
CA ILE A 117 -12.39 1.00 -9.50
C ILE A 117 -12.92 1.98 -10.53
N VAL A 118 -12.47 3.24 -10.44
CA VAL A 118 -12.84 4.33 -11.36
C VAL A 118 -11.71 4.61 -12.33
#